data_AF-A0A9D1CTW6-F1
#
_entry.id   AF-A0A9D1CTW6-F1
#
_cell.length_a   1.000
_cell.length_b   1.000
_cell.length_c   1.000
_cell.angle_alpha   90.00
_cell.angle_beta   90.00
_cell.angle_gamma   90.00
#
_symmetry.space_group_name_H-M   'P 1'
#
loop_
_entity.id
_entity.type
_entity.pdbx_description
1 polymer ?
#
loop_
_entity_poly.entity_id
_entity_poly.type
_entity_poly.pdbx_seq_one_letter_code
_entity_poly.pdbx_strand_id
1 'polypeptide(L)'
;MYGEEGSEAYRKERVSRILREYFDECEREGRYPSEAGLMLRLGVGEEAYRELFEREDTAPMLERARLRRLDWLESRIAKGGAGITGLMNVLKREDAASAEEARLIIRMEGLGGTEAAK
;
A
#
# COMPACT_ATOMS: atom_id res chain seq x y z
N MET A 1 -14.05 -30.72 -1.11
CA MET A 1 -14.82 -29.59 -1.66
C MET A 1 -13.98 -28.34 -1.41
N TYR A 2 -13.00 -28.05 -2.28
CA TYR A 2 -12.00 -26.97 -2.08
C TYR A 2 -11.86 -26.17 -3.38
N GLY A 3 -12.85 -25.35 -3.70
CA GLY A 3 -12.88 -24.59 -4.96
C GLY A 3 -13.18 -23.10 -4.83
N GLU A 4 -13.66 -22.62 -3.67
CA GLU A 4 -14.14 -21.24 -3.57
C GLU A 4 -13.07 -20.23 -3.14
N GLU A 5 -12.13 -20.62 -2.26
CA GLU A 5 -11.11 -19.72 -1.70
C GLU A 5 -10.06 -19.22 -2.71
N GLY A 6 -9.97 -19.86 -3.88
CA GLY A 6 -9.07 -19.44 -4.98
C GLY A 6 -9.76 -18.66 -6.10
N SER A 7 -11.09 -18.51 -6.06
CA SER A 7 -11.83 -17.86 -7.15
C SER A 7 -11.60 -16.35 -7.17
N GLU A 8 -11.60 -15.78 -8.38
CA GLU A 8 -11.50 -14.33 -8.59
C GLU A 8 -12.56 -13.56 -7.79
N ALA A 9 -13.80 -14.05 -7.82
CA ALA A 9 -14.93 -13.46 -7.10
C ALA A 9 -14.69 -13.41 -5.58
N TYR A 10 -14.23 -14.53 -5.00
CA TYR A 10 -13.91 -14.59 -3.57
C TYR A 10 -12.77 -13.63 -3.20
N ARG A 11 -11.70 -13.58 -4.01
CA ARG A 11 -10.57 -12.67 -3.76
C ARG A 11 -11.02 -11.21 -3.79
N LYS A 12 -11.79 -10.84 -4.81
CA LYS A 12 -12.33 -9.49 -4.98
C LYS A 12 -13.24 -9.11 -3.82
N GLU A 13 -14.14 -9.99 -3.41
CA GLU A 13 -15.02 -9.77 -2.25
C GLU A 13 -14.21 -9.61 -0.96
N ARG A 14 -13.24 -10.49 -0.72
CA ARG A 14 -12.35 -10.45 0.45
C ARG A 14 -11.59 -9.12 0.51
N VAL A 15 -10.94 -8.72 -0.58
CA VAL A 15 -10.20 -7.44 -0.65
C VAL A 15 -11.14 -6.26 -0.45
N SER A 16 -12.34 -6.27 -1.06
CA SER A 16 -13.35 -5.22 -0.89
C SER A 16 -13.77 -5.05 0.55
N ARG A 17 -14.09 -6.15 1.22
CA ARG A 17 -14.55 -6.16 2.61
C ARG A 17 -13.46 -5.61 3.52
N ILE A 18 -12.23 -6.11 3.39
CA ILE A 18 -11.10 -5.70 4.23
C ILE A 18 -10.80 -4.21 4.04
N LEU A 19 -10.78 -3.71 2.80
CA LEU A 19 -10.60 -2.28 2.51
C LEU A 19 -11.67 -1.43 3.20
N ARG A 20 -12.94 -1.83 3.11
CA ARG A 20 -14.04 -1.08 3.73
C ARG A 20 -13.88 -1.02 5.24
N GLU A 21 -13.76 -2.19 5.88
CA GLU A 21 -13.64 -2.31 7.33
C GLU A 21 -12.43 -1.54 7.87
N TYR A 22 -11.28 -1.65 7.21
CA TYR A 22 -10.06 -0.96 7.65
C TYR A 22 -10.19 0.55 7.57
N PHE A 23 -10.73 1.09 6.47
CA PHE A 23 -10.90 2.53 6.35
C PHE A 23 -11.96 3.07 7.31
N ASP A 24 -13.05 2.34 7.54
CA ASP A 24 -14.09 2.76 8.48
C ASP A 24 -13.56 2.76 9.93
N GLU A 25 -12.72 1.79 10.29
CA GLU A 25 -12.02 1.75 11.58
C GLU A 25 -11.06 2.93 11.73
N CYS A 26 -10.23 3.20 10.72
CA CYS A 26 -9.30 4.34 10.72
C CYS A 26 -10.03 5.68 10.84
N GLU A 27 -11.14 5.86 10.12
CA GLU A 27 -11.94 7.10 10.19
C GLU A 27 -12.54 7.28 11.58
N ARG A 28 -13.14 6.23 12.15
CA ARG A 28 -13.72 6.23 13.50
C ARG A 28 -12.68 6.59 14.57
N GLU A 29 -11.45 6.12 14.40
CA GLU A 29 -10.35 6.34 15.34
C GLU A 29 -9.52 7.60 15.02
N GLY A 30 -9.84 8.29 13.93
CA GLY A 30 -9.09 9.44 13.44
C GLY A 30 -7.63 9.12 13.09
N ARG A 31 -7.32 7.86 12.78
CA ARG A 31 -5.99 7.37 12.39
C ARG A 31 -5.83 7.40 10.88
N TYR A 32 -4.58 7.61 10.43
CA TYR A 32 -4.25 7.49 9.01
C TYR A 32 -4.33 6.02 8.56
N PRO A 33 -5.08 5.69 7.49
CA PRO A 33 -5.13 4.34 6.94
C PRO A 33 -3.84 4.01 6.16
N SER A 34 -2.74 3.74 6.86
CA SER A 34 -1.44 3.45 6.23
C SER A 34 -1.45 2.18 5.38
N GLU A 35 -0.51 2.11 4.43
CA GLU A 35 -0.32 0.94 3.56
C GLU A 35 0.10 -0.31 4.34
N ALA A 36 1.05 -0.16 5.27
CA ALA A 36 1.48 -1.25 6.14
C ALA A 36 0.32 -1.81 6.99
N GLY A 37 -0.56 -0.94 7.50
CA GLY A 37 -1.75 -1.39 8.23
C GLY A 37 -2.73 -2.15 7.32
N LEU A 38 -2.87 -1.73 6.06
CA LEU A 38 -3.68 -2.46 5.09
C LEU A 38 -3.08 -3.84 4.76
N MET A 39 -1.76 -3.95 4.58
CA MET A 39 -1.07 -5.23 4.38
C MET A 39 -1.31 -6.20 5.56
N LEU A 40 -1.21 -5.70 6.79
CA LEU A 40 -1.51 -6.48 8.01
C LEU A 40 -2.97 -6.97 8.03
N ARG A 41 -3.93 -6.12 7.66
CA ARG A 41 -5.37 -6.49 7.60
C ARG A 41 -5.66 -7.50 6.49
N LEU A 42 -4.95 -7.39 5.37
CA LEU A 42 -5.00 -8.36 4.27
C LEU A 42 -4.27 -9.67 4.59
N GLY A 43 -3.42 -9.69 5.63
CA GLY A 43 -2.61 -10.85 6.02
C GLY A 43 -1.56 -11.20 4.97
N VAL A 44 -0.98 -10.20 4.32
CA VAL A 44 -0.01 -10.39 3.22
C VAL A 44 1.30 -9.65 3.52
N GLY A 45 2.40 -10.20 3.01
CA GLY A 45 3.68 -9.50 2.91
C GLY A 45 3.74 -8.58 1.70
N GLU A 46 4.89 -7.92 1.50
CA GLU A 46 5.07 -6.92 0.43
C GLU A 46 4.95 -7.53 -0.96
N GLU A 47 5.62 -8.65 -1.25
CA GLU A 47 5.56 -9.32 -2.55
C GLU A 47 4.12 -9.73 -2.90
N ALA A 48 3.42 -10.37 -1.96
CA ALA A 48 2.03 -10.78 -2.16
C ALA A 48 1.08 -9.57 -2.31
N TYR A 49 1.39 -8.44 -1.67
CA TYR A 49 0.65 -7.21 -1.87
C TYR A 49 0.89 -6.58 -3.24
N ARG A 50 2.13 -6.63 -3.74
CA ARG A 50 2.51 -6.20 -5.10
C ARG A 50 1.80 -7.05 -6.15
N GLU A 51 1.76 -8.37 -5.95
CA GLU A 51 0.99 -9.26 -6.82
C GLU A 51 -0.49 -8.85 -6.87
N LEU A 52 -1.13 -8.52 -5.74
CA LEU A 52 -2.52 -8.05 -5.75
C LEU A 52 -2.70 -6.73 -6.54
N PHE A 53 -1.67 -5.89 -6.63
CA PHE A 53 -1.66 -4.66 -7.43
C PHE A 53 -1.48 -4.88 -8.93
N GLU A 54 -0.91 -6.01 -9.33
CA GLU A 54 -0.72 -6.37 -10.74
C GLU A 54 -1.92 -7.14 -11.31
N ARG A 55 -2.77 -7.67 -10.44
CA ARG A 55 -3.94 -8.45 -10.80
C ARG A 55 -5.12 -7.58 -11.24
N GLU A 56 -5.67 -7.89 -12.41
CA GLU A 56 -6.82 -7.18 -13.00
C GLU A 56 -8.05 -7.12 -12.05
N ASP A 57 -8.29 -8.18 -11.28
CA ASP A 57 -9.45 -8.28 -10.40
C ASP A 57 -9.38 -7.41 -9.14
N THR A 58 -8.17 -7.10 -8.67
CA THR A 58 -7.93 -6.40 -7.40
C THR A 58 -7.26 -5.04 -7.57
N ALA A 59 -6.48 -4.82 -8.64
CA ALA A 59 -5.75 -3.58 -8.89
C ALA A 59 -6.64 -2.32 -8.88
N PRO A 60 -7.83 -2.28 -9.53
CA PRO A 60 -8.69 -1.09 -9.49
C PRO A 60 -9.21 -0.74 -8.08
N MET A 61 -9.23 -1.72 -7.18
CA MET A 61 -9.69 -1.53 -5.80
C MET A 61 -8.58 -0.99 -4.92
N LEU A 62 -7.37 -1.53 -5.10
CA LEU A 62 -6.19 -1.10 -4.39
C LEU A 62 -5.72 0.29 -4.84
N GLU A 63 -5.83 0.62 -6.12
CA GLU A 63 -5.55 1.98 -6.61
C GLU A 63 -6.53 3.00 -6.02
N ARG A 64 -7.83 2.67 -5.95
CA ARG A 64 -8.82 3.52 -5.27
C ARG A 64 -8.51 3.69 -3.78
N ALA A 65 -8.03 2.64 -3.12
CA ALA A 65 -7.61 2.72 -1.72
C ALA A 65 -6.39 3.64 -1.54
N ARG A 66 -5.41 3.55 -2.44
CA ARG A 66 -4.24 4.43 -2.50
C ARG A 66 -4.66 5.90 -2.67
N LEU A 67 -5.54 6.19 -3.62
CA LEU A 67 -6.06 7.55 -3.83
C LEU A 67 -6.83 8.07 -2.62
N ARG A 68 -7.68 7.24 -2.00
CA ARG A 68 -8.44 7.63 -0.78
C ARG A 68 -7.53 7.98 0.40
N ARG A 69 -6.38 7.32 0.52
CA ARG A 69 -5.36 7.66 1.52
C ARG A 69 -4.75 9.04 1.30
N LEU A 70 -4.43 9.37 0.05
CA LEU A 70 -3.90 10.69 -0.30
C LEU A 70 -4.93 11.77 0.00
N ASP A 71 -6.19 11.58 -0.42
CA ASP A 71 -7.30 12.49 -0.12
C ASP A 71 -7.52 12.69 1.39
N TRP A 72 -7.39 11.61 2.20
CA TRP A 72 -7.48 11.71 3.66
C TRP A 72 -6.44 12.67 4.24
N LEU A 73 -5.19 12.59 3.76
CA LEU A 73 -4.10 13.47 4.17
C LEU A 73 -4.34 14.89 3.72
N GLU A 74 -4.68 15.09 2.45
CA GLU A 74 -4.97 16.40 1.87
C GLU A 74 -6.12 17.08 2.62
N SER A 75 -7.20 16.37 2.87
CA SER A 75 -8.37 16.85 3.63
C SER A 75 -8.01 17.26 5.06
N ARG A 76 -7.12 16.54 5.73
CA ARG A 76 -6.67 16.86 7.11
C ARG A 76 -5.70 18.04 7.14
N ILE A 77 -4.86 18.18 6.12
CA ILE A 77 -3.95 19.34 5.95
C ILE A 77 -4.76 20.60 5.66
N ALA A 78 -5.69 20.53 4.70
CA ALA A 78 -6.54 21.66 4.29
C ALA A 78 -7.44 22.16 5.43
N LYS A 79 -7.91 21.26 6.31
CA LYS A 79 -8.75 21.61 7.47
C LYS A 79 -7.98 22.23 8.65
N GLY A 80 -6.66 22.45 8.55
CA GLY A 80 -5.89 23.15 9.58
C GLY A 80 -5.82 22.40 10.92
N GLY A 81 -6.00 21.08 10.92
CA GLY A 81 -6.04 20.28 12.15
C GLY A 81 -4.72 20.35 12.93
N ALA A 82 -4.80 20.54 14.25
CA ALA A 82 -3.68 20.49 15.19
C ALA A 82 -2.98 19.11 15.16
N GLY A 83 -2.13 18.89 14.15
CA GLY A 83 -1.53 17.59 13.81
C GLY A 83 -0.75 17.59 12.49
N ILE A 84 -0.82 18.67 11.71
CA ILE A 84 -0.08 18.87 10.44
C ILE A 84 1.41 18.51 10.59
N THR A 85 2.06 18.90 11.68
CA THR A 85 3.50 18.62 11.89
C THR A 85 3.81 17.12 12.07
N GLY A 86 2.90 16.37 12.70
CA GLY A 86 3.04 14.92 12.90
C GLY A 86 2.78 14.13 11.63
N LEU A 87 1.71 14.47 10.90
CA LEU A 87 1.36 13.83 9.63
C LEU A 87 2.40 14.10 8.52
N MET A 88 2.96 15.32 8.50
CA MET A 88 4.02 15.69 7.56
C MET A 88 5.35 14.98 7.84
N ASN A 89 5.61 14.57 9.09
CA ASN A 89 6.75 13.72 9.44
C ASN A 89 6.54 12.25 9.06
N VAL A 90 5.30 11.75 9.09
CA VAL A 90 4.96 10.40 8.58
C VAL A 90 5.17 10.34 7.07
N LEU A 91 4.61 11.32 6.34
CA LEU A 91 4.80 11.45 4.89
C LEU A 91 6.29 11.54 4.49
N LYS A 92 7.07 12.40 5.15
CA LYS A 92 8.52 12.51 4.90
C LYS A 92 9.27 11.21 5.19
N ARG A 93 8.82 10.41 6.17
CA ARG A 93 9.42 9.10 6.46
C ARG A 93 9.03 8.06 5.43
N GLU A 94 7.80 8.05 4.95
CA GLU A 94 7.36 7.16 3.86
C GLU A 94 8.10 7.48 2.56
N ASP A 95 8.23 8.77 2.19
CA ASP A 95 9.03 9.20 1.04
C ASP A 95 10.51 8.83 1.18
N ALA A 96 11.09 8.99 2.38
CA ALA A 96 12.47 8.63 2.64
C ALA A 96 12.70 7.11 2.60
N ALA A 97 11.79 6.31 3.18
CA ALA A 97 11.87 4.85 3.15
C ALA A 97 11.73 4.34 1.70
N SER A 98 10.76 4.85 0.95
CA SER A 98 10.56 4.48 -0.45
C SER A 98 11.74 4.92 -1.34
N ALA A 99 12.34 6.08 -1.07
CA ALA A 99 13.55 6.54 -1.74
C ALA A 99 14.80 5.72 -1.37
N GLU A 100 14.91 5.24 -0.13
CA GLU A 100 16.02 4.39 0.32
C GLU A 100 15.91 2.96 -0.24
N GLU A 101 14.69 2.42 -0.29
CA GLU A 101 14.37 1.16 -0.94
C GLU A 101 14.63 1.21 -2.45
N ALA A 102 14.24 2.31 -3.12
CA ALA A 102 14.60 2.56 -4.52
C ALA A 102 16.12 2.67 -4.75
N ARG A 103 16.87 3.28 -3.81
CA ARG A 103 18.34 3.34 -3.87
C ARG A 103 18.99 1.96 -3.67
N LEU A 104 18.42 1.11 -2.84
CA LEU A 104 18.87 -0.27 -2.66
C LEU A 104 18.60 -1.12 -3.91
N ILE A 105 17.45 -0.90 -4.57
CA ILE A 105 17.12 -1.54 -5.86
C ILE A 105 18.09 -1.08 -6.97
N ILE A 106 18.34 0.23 -7.10
CA ILE A 106 19.30 0.77 -8.10
C ILE A 106 20.73 0.28 -7.81
N ARG A 107 21.09 0.04 -6.55
CA ARG A 107 22.41 -0.52 -6.19
C ARG A 107 22.55 -2.00 -6.57
N MET A 108 21.46 -2.75 -6.60
CA MET A 108 21.45 -4.17 -7.00
C MET A 108 21.40 -4.34 -8.53
N GLU A 109 20.79 -3.41 -9.27
CA GLU A 109 20.80 -3.42 -10.74
C GLU A 109 22.15 -3.02 -11.35
N GLY A 110 23.07 -2.44 -10.57
CA GLY A 110 24.43 -2.08 -11.00
C GLY A 110 25.47 -3.21 -10.96
N LEU A 111 25.11 -4.44 -10.58
CA LEU A 111 26.03 -5.59 -10.51
C LEU A 111 25.73 -6.67 -11.57
N GLY A 112 25.03 -6.30 -12.64
CA GLY A 112 24.71 -7.19 -13.76
C GLY A 112 25.51 -6.88 -15.04
N GLY A 113 26.72 -7.42 -15.14
CA GLY A 113 27.27 -7.90 -16.41
C GLY A 113 28.30 -7.01 -17.14
N THR A 114 29.54 -7.48 -17.17
CA THR A 114 30.12 -7.92 -18.46
C THR A 114 30.89 -9.23 -18.25
N GLU A 115 30.39 -10.31 -18.86
CA GLU A 115 31.21 -11.44 -19.26
C GLU A 115 32.20 -11.01 -20.38
N ALA A 116 33.26 -11.81 -20.52
CA ALA A 116 34.15 -11.98 -21.68
C ALA A 116 35.35 -11.03 -21.86
N ALA A 117 36.56 -11.56 -21.63
CA ALA A 117 37.55 -11.75 -22.70
C ALA A 117 38.67 -12.72 -22.25
N LYS A 118 39.17 -13.48 -23.22
CA LYS A 118 40.27 -14.45 -23.18
C LYS A 118 41.59 -13.89 -22.67
#